data_AF-A0A822FB23-F1
#
_entry.id   AF-A0A822FB23-F1
#
_cell.length_a   1.000
_cell.length_b   1.000
_cell.length_c   1.000
_cell.angle_alpha   90.00
_cell.angle_beta   90.00
_cell.angle_gamma   90.00
#
_symmetry.space_group_name_H-M   'P 1'
#
loop_
_entity.id
_entity.type
_entity.pdbx_description
1 polymer ?
#
loop_
_entity_poly.entity_id
_entity_poly.type
_entity_poly.pdbx_seq_one_letter_code
_entity_poly.pdbx_strand_id
1 'polypeptide(L)' 'MSTRLRKIFQSGLVSAAITTNAWLITAGTNTGVVKEVGEALNKYRYKNRKNGVDVPCIGIGSWGYTTGNEQLDCQST' A
#
# COMPACT_ATOMS: atom_id res chain seq x y z
N MET A 1 -3.09 -16.53 -4.12
CA MET A 1 -1.65 -16.88 -4.06
C MET A 1 -1.43 -17.98 -3.04
N SER A 2 -0.44 -18.85 -3.25
CA SER A 2 0.00 -19.75 -2.17
C SER A 2 0.57 -18.93 -1.01
N THR A 3 0.36 -19.40 0.23
CA THR A 3 0.82 -18.70 1.43
C THR A 3 2.33 -18.43 1.42
N ARG A 4 3.12 -19.34 0.84
CA ARG A 4 4.58 -19.19 0.70
C ARG A 4 4.93 -18.07 -0.27
N LEU A 5 4.33 -18.04 -1.46
CA LEU A 5 4.60 -17.02 -2.46
C LEU A 5 4.23 -15.62 -1.96
N ARG A 6 3.06 -15.48 -1.33
CA ARG A 6 2.63 -14.21 -0.73
C ARG A 6 3.64 -13.70 0.30
N LYS A 7 4.13 -14.57 1.20
CA LYS A 7 5.14 -14.20 2.19
C LYS A 7 6.44 -13.73 1.55
N ILE A 8 6.93 -14.44 0.54
CA ILE A 8 8.17 -14.09 -0.17
C ILE A 8 8.00 -12.76 -0.89
N PHE A 9 6.90 -12.58 -1.62
CA PHE A 9 6.57 -11.32 -2.31
C PHE A 9 6.52 -10.13 -1.34
N GLN A 10 5.70 -10.23 -0.28
CA GLN A 10 5.50 -9.14 0.67
C GLN A 10 6.81 -8.76 1.39
N SER A 11 7.61 -9.75 1.80
CA SER A 11 8.88 -9.48 2.47
C SER A 11 9.91 -8.89 1.51
N GLY A 12 10.07 -9.48 0.33
CA GLY A 12 11.05 -9.03 -0.66
C GLY A 12 10.77 -7.62 -1.17
N LEU A 13 9.49 -7.31 -1.44
CA LEU A 13 9.07 -5.97 -1.87
C LEU A 13 9.43 -4.90 -0.85
N VAL A 14 9.06 -5.11 0.42
CA VAL A 14 9.32 -4.15 1.50
C VAL A 14 10.82 -4.02 1.76
N SER A 15 11.56 -5.13 1.80
CA SER A 15 13.01 -5.11 1.98
C SER A 15 13.70 -4.33 0.86
N ALA A 16 13.32 -4.54 -0.40
CA ALA A 16 13.88 -3.82 -1.53
C ALA A 16 13.68 -2.31 -1.40
N ALA A 17 12.46 -1.87 -1.11
CA ALA A 17 12.14 -0.44 -0.97
C ALA A 17 12.93 0.23 0.17
N ILE A 18 13.08 -0.45 1.31
CA ILE A 18 13.85 0.07 2.46
C ILE A 18 15.34 0.17 2.11
N THR A 19 15.92 -0.90 1.57
CA THR A 19 17.36 -0.97 1.27
C THR A 19 17.77 0.12 0.28
N THR A 20 16.91 0.46 -0.67
CA THR A 20 17.21 1.48 -1.69
C THR A 20 16.69 2.87 -1.32
N ASN A 21 15.99 3.03 -0.19
CA ASN A 21 15.27 4.25 0.16
C ASN A 21 14.33 4.71 -0.99
N ALA A 22 13.62 3.77 -1.60
CA ALA A 22 12.77 4.03 -2.77
C ALA A 22 11.33 4.28 -2.37
N TRP A 23 10.62 4.99 -3.26
CA TRP A 23 9.19 5.22 -3.15
C TRP A 23 8.44 4.12 -3.88
N LEU A 24 7.31 3.73 -3.31
CA LEU A 24 6.41 2.76 -3.93
C LEU A 24 5.25 3.50 -4.60
N ILE A 25 5.02 3.22 -5.88
CA ILE A 25 3.93 3.83 -6.65
C ILE A 25 3.00 2.72 -7.14
N THR A 26 1.71 2.84 -6.86
CA THR A 26 0.68 1.84 -7.20
C THR A 26 -0.60 2.52 -7.72
N ALA A 27 -1.57 1.74 -8.20
CA ALA A 27 -2.88 2.27 -8.62
C ALA A 27 -3.81 2.65 -7.46
N GLY A 28 -3.44 2.41 -6.20
CA GLY A 28 -4.24 2.83 -5.03
C GLY A 28 -5.58 2.11 -4.84
N THR A 29 -5.83 0.98 -5.50
CA THR A 29 -7.07 0.21 -5.37
C THR A 29 -6.93 -0.96 -4.38
N ASN A 30 -7.99 -1.31 -3.65
CA ASN A 30 -7.99 -2.46 -2.73
C ASN A 30 -8.29 -3.79 -3.46
N THR A 31 -7.70 -4.00 -4.62
CA THR A 31 -7.94 -5.18 -5.47
C THR A 31 -6.64 -5.71 -6.07
N GLY A 32 -6.66 -6.99 -6.47
CA GLY A 32 -5.54 -7.63 -7.18
C GLY A 32 -4.19 -7.53 -6.45
N VAL A 33 -3.14 -7.23 -7.20
CA VAL A 33 -1.76 -7.12 -6.68
C VAL A 33 -1.62 -5.91 -5.73
N VAL A 34 -2.34 -4.83 -5.98
CA VAL A 34 -2.24 -3.60 -5.17
C VAL A 34 -2.71 -3.86 -3.73
N LYS A 35 -3.72 -4.72 -3.55
CA LYS A 35 -4.12 -5.20 -2.21
C LYS A 35 -2.98 -5.91 -1.48
N GLU A 36 -2.29 -6.83 -2.16
CA GLU A 36 -1.17 -7.58 -1.56
C GLU A 36 0.00 -6.67 -1.19
N VAL A 37 0.23 -5.60 -1.97
CA VAL A 37 1.19 -4.54 -1.67
C VAL A 37 0.79 -3.74 -0.41
N GLY A 38 -0.47 -3.32 -0.33
CA GLY A 38 -1.00 -2.61 0.83
C GLY A 38 -0.95 -3.44 2.11
N GLU A 39 -1.26 -4.74 2.02
CA GLU A 39 -1.11 -5.69 3.13
C GLU A 39 0.36 -5.82 3.58
N ALA A 40 1.31 -5.87 2.62
CA ALA A 40 2.74 -5.91 2.93
C ALA A 40 3.18 -4.68 3.74
N LEU A 41 2.82 -3.48 3.27
CA LEU A 41 3.15 -2.23 3.94
C LEU A 41 2.49 -2.13 5.31
N ASN A 42 1.20 -2.45 5.43
CA ASN A 42 0.50 -2.37 6.71
C ASN A 42 1.13 -3.29 7.76
N LYS A 43 1.49 -4.52 7.36
CA LYS A 43 2.18 -5.47 8.24
C LYS A 43 3.57 -4.99 8.64
N TYR A 44 4.31 -4.39 7.70
CA TYR A 44 5.62 -3.80 7.99
C TYR A 44 5.50 -2.64 8.98
N ARG A 45 4.60 -1.68 8.71
CA ARG A 45 4.33 -0.53 9.57
C ARG A 45 3.93 -0.96 10.96
N TYR A 46 2.99 -1.90 11.10
CA TYR A 46 2.59 -2.44 12.40
C TYR A 46 3.77 -2.98 13.21
N LYS A 47 4.68 -3.72 12.57
CA LYS A 47 5.88 -4.27 13.22
C LYS A 47 6.94 -3.21 13.55
N ASN A 48 7.06 -2.15 12.74
CA ASN A 48 8.13 -1.17 12.83
C ASN A 48 7.69 0.19 13.38
N ARG A 49 6.47 0.29 13.96
CA ARG A 49 5.92 1.53 14.54
C ARG A 49 6.89 2.28 15.47
N LYS A 50 7.77 1.56 16.17
CA LYS A 50 8.74 2.14 17.12
C LYS A 50 10.06 2.58 16.49
N ASN A 51 10.35 2.14 15.26
CA ASN A 51 11.67 2.31 14.63
C ASN A 51 11.75 3.56 13.75
N GLY A 52 10.62 4.24 13.49
CA GLY A 52 10.55 5.45 12.66
C GLY A 52 10.83 5.23 11.16
N VAL A 53 11.24 4.04 10.74
CA VAL A 53 11.45 3.68 9.34
C VAL A 53 10.11 3.41 8.68
N ASP A 54 9.77 4.21 7.67
CA ASP A 54 8.60 4.03 6.82
C ASP A 54 8.99 3.94 5.35
N VAL A 55 8.12 3.33 4.55
CA VAL A 55 8.26 3.29 3.09
C VAL A 55 7.23 4.25 2.50
N PRO A 56 7.65 5.38 1.90
CA PRO A 56 6.74 6.29 1.22
C PRO A 56 6.00 5.54 0.11
N CYS A 57 4.67 5.63 0.11
CA CYS A 57 3.82 4.94 -0.85
C CYS A 57 2.77 5.90 -1.41
N ILE A 58 2.67 5.95 -2.74
CA ILE A 58 1.68 6.73 -3.48
C ILE A 58 0.73 5.77 -4.19
N GLY A 59 -0.57 5.99 -4.04
CA GLY A 59 -1.62 5.32 -4.81
C GLY A 59 -2.29 6.32 -5.75
N ILE A 60 -2.28 6.05 -7.06
CA ILE A 60 -2.93 6.88 -8.08
C ILE A 60 -4.23 6.18 -8.52
N GLY A 61 -5.34 6.56 -7.91
CA GLY A 61 -6.68 6.04 -8.23
C GLY A 61 -7.53 7.07 -8.99
N SER A 62 -8.44 6.59 -9.84
CA SER A 62 -9.39 7.45 -10.56
C SER A 62 -10.59 7.81 -9.69
N TRP A 63 -10.90 9.11 -9.57
CA TRP A 63 -12.02 9.60 -8.75
C TRP A 63 -13.36 8.92 -9.05
N GLY A 64 -13.74 8.82 -10.32
CA GLY A 64 -15.02 8.23 -10.74
C GLY A 64 -15.15 6.72 -10.50
N TYR A 65 -14.09 6.02 -10.10
CA TYR A 65 -14.11 4.60 -9.74
C TYR A 65 -13.99 4.38 -8.22
N THR A 66 -13.71 5.44 -7.46
CA THR A 66 -13.61 5.37 -6.00
C THR A 66 -15.03 5.29 -5.43
N THR A 67 -15.35 4.14 -4.83
CA THR A 67 -16.62 3.98 -4.12
C THR A 67 -16.66 4.88 -2.89
N GLY A 68 -17.75 5.64 -2.70
CA GLY A 68 -17.91 6.56 -1.58
C GLY A 68 -17.20 7.90 -1.75
N ASN A 69 -16.84 8.26 -2.99
CA ASN A 69 -16.14 9.51 -3.27
C ASN A 69 -16.97 10.75 -2.88
N GLU A 70 -18.30 10.66 -2.88
CA GLU A 70 -19.22 11.72 -2.44
C GLU A 70 -19.03 12.14 -0.96
N GLN A 71 -18.48 11.25 -0.13
CA GLN A 71 -18.20 11.52 1.30
C GLN A 71 -16.94 12.37 1.51
N LEU A 72 -16.10 12.45 0.47
CA LEU A 72 -14.86 13.20 0.46
C LEU A 72 -15.02 14.53 -0.29
N ASP A 73 -16.14 14.71 -1.00
CA ASP A 73 -16.50 15.98 -1.62
C ASP A 73 -16.82 17.02 -0.54
N CYS A 74 -16.05 18.11 -0.55
CA CYS A 74 -16.20 19.18 0.42
C CYS A 74 -17.47 20.03 0.19
N GLN A 75 -18.21 19.78 -0.90
CA GLN A 75 -19.37 20.58 -1.33
C GLN A 75 -20.73 19.91 -1.07
N SER A 76 -20.74 18.75 -0.42
CA SER A 76 -21.97 18.02 -0.08
C SER A 76 -22.75 18.76 1.02
N THR A 77 -23.67 19.63 0.61
CA THR A 77 -24.65 20.32 1.49
C THR A 77 -26.00 19.63 1.40
#